data_AF-A0A015LLP1-F1
#
_entry.id   AF-A0A015LLP1-F1
#
_cell.length_a   1.000
_cell.length_b   1.000
_cell.length_c   1.000
_cell.angle_alpha   90.00
_cell.angle_beta   90.00
_cell.angle_gamma   90.00
#
_symmetry.space_group_name_H-M   'P 1'
#
loop_
_entity.id
_entity.type
_entity.pdbx_description
1 polymer ?
#
loop_
_entity_poly.entity_id
_entity_poly.type
_entity_poly.pdbx_seq_one_letter_code
_entity_poly.pdbx_strand_id
1 'polypeptide(L)'
;MLRNLFPKGRYRELRSIVKSEKATLTIASLFLEMFITEFYKVIWQPRCDIVADWERTKGIKKQDLRKKISAQQRIVYERIPTQQVEDGTYDLKGRKIFKCGEQLSVTLEKTRQYINQFIKNGNRRVVKAFTKAI
;
A
#
# COMPACT_ATOMS: atom_id res chain seq x y z
N MET A 1 15.98 -10.01 -3.93
CA MET A 1 14.69 -9.48 -3.44
C MET A 1 14.12 -8.31 -4.25
N LEU A 2 14.91 -7.52 -4.99
CA LEU A 2 14.42 -6.38 -5.80
C LEU A 2 13.48 -6.73 -6.98
N ARG A 3 13.49 -7.98 -7.48
CA ARG A 3 12.88 -8.35 -8.78
C ARG A 3 11.37 -8.08 -8.89
N ASN A 4 10.63 -8.06 -7.77
CA ASN A 4 9.17 -7.91 -7.77
C ASN A 4 8.69 -6.54 -7.28
N LEU A 5 9.46 -5.86 -6.43
CA LEU A 5 9.11 -4.54 -5.90
C LEU A 5 9.63 -3.40 -6.79
N PHE A 6 10.71 -3.63 -7.53
CA PHE A 6 11.28 -2.65 -8.44
C PHE A 6 11.16 -3.16 -9.89
N PRO A 7 10.17 -2.68 -10.67
CA PRO A 7 9.96 -3.14 -12.04
C PRO A 7 11.22 -2.99 -12.88
N LYS A 8 11.52 -3.98 -13.74
CA LYS A 8 12.72 -3.97 -14.60
C LYS A 8 12.84 -2.70 -15.45
N GLY A 9 11.73 -2.12 -15.89
CA GLY A 9 11.70 -0.86 -16.62
C GLY A 9 12.24 0.31 -15.81
N ARG A 10 11.81 0.45 -14.55
CA ARG A 10 12.27 1.50 -13.64
C ARG A 10 13.72 1.34 -13.24
N TYR A 11 14.20 0.11 -13.10
CA TYR A 11 15.62 -0.15 -12.87
C TYR A 11 16.48 0.33 -14.04
N ARG A 12 16.03 0.11 -15.29
CA ARG A 12 16.71 0.62 -16.49
C ARG A 12 16.72 2.14 -16.55
N GLU A 13 15.60 2.79 -16.22
CA GLU A 13 15.53 4.26 -16.11
C GLU A 13 16.51 4.78 -15.05
N LEU A 14 16.50 4.21 -13.84
CA LEU A 14 17.42 4.60 -12.77
C LEU A 14 18.88 4.39 -13.20
N ARG A 15 19.19 3.25 -13.83
CA ARG A 15 20.53 2.96 -14.36
C ARG A 15 20.97 4.00 -15.40
N SER A 16 20.05 4.47 -16.24
CA SER A 16 20.36 5.48 -17.27
C SER A 16 20.77 6.84 -16.66
N ILE A 17 20.21 7.19 -15.49
CA ILE A 17 20.52 8.42 -14.75
C ILE A 17 21.84 8.27 -13.99
N VAL A 18 21.98 7.18 -13.25
CA VAL A 18 23.13 6.95 -12.36
C VAL A 18 24.39 6.58 -13.14
N LYS A 19 24.25 6.04 -14.36
CA LYS A 19 25.34 5.64 -15.28
C LYS A 19 26.34 4.62 -14.71
N SER A 20 26.04 4.01 -13.57
CA SER A 20 26.85 2.97 -12.92
C SER A 20 25.95 1.89 -12.35
N GLU A 21 26.21 0.63 -12.73
CA GLU A 21 25.40 -0.51 -12.30
C GLU A 21 25.49 -0.72 -10.78
N LYS A 22 26.71 -0.66 -10.22
CA LYS A 22 26.93 -0.82 -8.77
C LYS A 22 26.22 0.27 -7.97
N ALA A 23 26.36 1.53 -8.37
CA ALA A 23 25.69 2.63 -7.68
C ALA A 23 24.16 2.57 -7.82
N THR A 24 23.64 2.15 -8.99
CA THR A 24 22.21 1.94 -9.22
C THR A 24 21.63 0.91 -8.25
N LEU A 25 22.34 -0.22 -8.07
CA LEU A 25 21.93 -1.26 -7.13
C LEU A 25 21.93 -0.73 -5.69
N THR A 26 22.96 0.00 -5.28
CA THR A 26 23.02 0.60 -3.94
C THR A 26 21.86 1.54 -3.69
N ILE A 27 21.59 2.46 -4.62
CA ILE A 27 20.49 3.43 -4.51
C ILE A 27 19.13 2.72 -4.47
N ALA A 28 18.91 1.73 -5.34
CA ALA A 28 17.66 0.98 -5.36
C ALA A 28 17.44 0.19 -4.06
N SER A 29 18.50 -0.40 -3.49
CA SER A 29 18.44 -1.10 -2.21
C SER A 29 18.09 -0.15 -1.07
N LEU A 30 18.79 0.99 -0.96
CA LEU A 30 18.49 2.01 0.07
C LEU A 30 17.05 2.51 -0.04
N PHE A 31 16.58 2.78 -1.26
CA PHE A 31 15.20 3.19 -1.49
C PHE A 31 14.21 2.12 -1.02
N LEU A 32 14.45 0.84 -1.31
CA LEU A 32 13.58 -0.23 -0.84
C LEU A 32 13.60 -0.36 0.68
N GLU A 33 14.75 -0.26 1.32
CA GLU A 33 14.86 -0.31 2.77
C GLU A 33 14.06 0.81 3.43
N MET A 34 14.23 2.05 2.94
CA MET A 34 13.42 3.19 3.38
C MET A 34 11.92 2.96 3.14
N PHE A 35 11.55 2.50 1.94
CA PHE A 35 10.16 2.27 1.58
C PHE A 35 9.52 1.20 2.49
N ILE A 36 10.18 0.07 2.70
CA ILE A 36 9.69 -1.02 3.56
C ILE A 36 9.53 -0.51 5.00
N THR A 37 10.51 0.24 5.49
CA THR A 37 10.47 0.80 6.86
C THR A 37 9.29 1.74 7.04
N GLU A 38 9.10 2.68 6.11
CA GLU A 38 8.00 3.65 6.17
C GLU A 38 6.65 2.98 5.94
N PHE A 39 6.56 2.04 4.99
CA PHE A 39 5.34 1.26 4.78
C PHE A 39 4.94 0.50 6.05
N TYR A 40 5.92 -0.13 6.71
CA TYR A 40 5.67 -0.86 7.94
C TYR A 40 5.14 0.07 9.04
N LYS A 41 5.79 1.22 9.25
CA LYS A 41 5.41 2.17 10.31
C LYS A 41 4.09 2.90 10.05
N VAL A 42 3.86 3.35 8.82
CA VAL A 42 2.75 4.25 8.49
C VAL A 42 1.47 3.48 8.12
N ILE A 43 1.61 2.32 7.49
CA ILE A 43 0.46 1.57 6.95
C ILE A 43 0.28 0.24 7.68
N TRP A 44 1.33 -0.57 7.78
CA TRP A 44 1.20 -1.94 8.29
C TRP A 44 0.88 -1.97 9.78
N GLN A 45 1.70 -1.32 10.61
CA GLN A 45 1.57 -1.34 12.06
C GLN A 45 0.22 -0.76 12.52
N PRO A 46 -0.22 0.42 12.06
CA PRO A 46 -1.52 0.97 12.48
C PRO A 46 -2.70 0.08 12.09
N ARG A 47 -2.64 -0.60 10.94
CA ARG A 47 -3.67 -1.57 10.55
C ARG A 47 -3.68 -2.78 11.46
N CYS A 48 -2.51 -3.33 11.78
CA CYS A 48 -2.40 -4.44 12.73
C CYS A 48 -2.94 -4.05 14.11
N ASP A 49 -2.66 -2.84 14.58
CA ASP A 49 -3.14 -2.35 15.87
C ASP A 49 -4.67 -2.22 15.88
N ILE A 50 -5.27 -1.67 14.81
CA ILE A 50 -6.74 -1.60 14.66
C ILE A 50 -7.39 -2.98 14.70
N VAL A 51 -6.80 -3.97 14.02
CA VAL A 51 -7.32 -5.34 14.01
C VAL A 51 -7.19 -5.97 15.39
N ALA A 52 -6.04 -5.80 16.05
CA ALA A 52 -5.80 -6.34 17.38
C ALA A 52 -6.75 -5.74 18.43
N ASP A 53 -7.02 -4.43 18.35
CA ASP A 53 -7.99 -3.76 19.20
C ASP A 53 -9.41 -4.29 18.94
N TRP A 54 -9.81 -4.45 17.68
CA TRP A 54 -11.10 -5.03 17.32
C TRP A 54 -11.25 -6.47 17.83
N GLU A 55 -10.22 -7.31 17.68
CA GLU A 55 -10.19 -8.67 18.21
C GLU A 55 -10.35 -8.68 19.74
N ARG A 56 -9.67 -7.75 20.43
CA ARG A 56 -9.78 -7.58 21.89
C ARG A 56 -11.19 -7.19 22.30
N THR A 57 -11.81 -6.22 21.63
CA THR A 57 -13.21 -5.80 21.90
C THR A 57 -14.20 -6.93 21.64
N LYS A 58 -13.93 -7.81 20.69
CA LYS A 58 -14.77 -8.99 20.38
C LYS A 58 -14.45 -10.22 21.24
N GLY A 59 -13.46 -10.14 22.13
CA GLY A 59 -13.05 -11.25 22.99
C GLY A 59 -12.42 -12.43 22.24
N ILE A 60 -11.93 -12.20 21.02
CA ILE A 60 -11.33 -13.25 20.17
C ILE A 60 -9.96 -13.59 20.75
N LYS A 61 -9.72 -14.87 21.05
CA LYS A 61 -8.43 -15.34 21.57
C LYS A 61 -7.56 -15.83 20.42
N LYS A 62 -6.24 -15.82 20.63
CA LYS A 62 -5.26 -16.37 19.69
C LYS A 62 -5.52 -17.84 19.33
N GLN A 63 -6.15 -18.59 20.23
CA GLN A 63 -6.57 -19.98 19.98
C GLN A 63 -7.71 -20.06 18.97
N ASP A 64 -8.62 -19.08 18.94
CA ASP A 64 -9.73 -19.03 17.99
C ASP A 64 -9.26 -18.76 16.57
N LEU A 65 -8.21 -17.94 16.40
CA LEU A 65 -7.57 -17.70 15.09
C LEU A 65 -6.93 -18.97 14.50
N ARG A 66 -6.52 -19.92 15.35
CA ARG A 66 -5.92 -21.19 14.94
C ARG A 66 -6.96 -22.28 14.68
N LYS A 67 -8.21 -22.07 15.07
CA LYS A 67 -9.28 -23.04 14.82
C LYS A 67 -9.55 -23.10 13.32
N LYS A 68 -9.39 -24.29 12.76
CA LYS A 68 -9.76 -24.55 11.37
C LYS A 68 -11.29 -24.58 11.30
N ILE A 69 -11.88 -23.53 10.74
CA ILE A 69 -13.33 -23.45 10.53
C ILE A 69 -13.71 -24.51 9.49
N SER A 70 -14.68 -25.36 9.82
CA SER A 70 -15.25 -26.34 8.88
C SER A 70 -15.77 -25.61 7.64
N ALA A 71 -15.66 -26.24 6.46
CA ALA A 71 -16.16 -25.64 5.21
C ALA A 71 -17.66 -25.28 5.29
N GLN A 72 -18.44 -26.02 6.08
CA GLN A 72 -19.87 -25.80 6.31
C GLN A 72 -20.17 -24.60 7.21
N GLN A 73 -19.19 -24.18 8.04
CA GLN A 73 -19.30 -23.03 8.94
C GLN A 73 -18.75 -21.74 8.33
N ARG A 74 -18.28 -21.78 7.08
CA ARG A 74 -17.81 -20.58 6.39
C ARG A 74 -19.00 -19.68 6.10
N ILE A 75 -18.89 -18.41 6.49
CA ILE A 75 -19.80 -17.38 6.02
C ILE A 75 -19.64 -17.31 4.50
N VAL A 76 -20.71 -17.63 3.78
CA VAL A 76 -20.79 -17.36 2.34
C VAL A 76 -20.89 -15.85 2.22
N TYR A 77 -19.82 -15.22 1.79
CA TYR A 77 -19.87 -13.81 1.43
C TYR A 77 -20.78 -13.70 0.21
N GLU A 78 -21.99 -13.19 0.42
CA GLU A 78 -22.79 -12.71 -0.70
C GLU A 78 -21.98 -11.65 -1.42
N ARG A 79 -21.67 -11.92 -2.68
CA ARG A 79 -20.96 -10.97 -3.53
C ARG A 79 -21.83 -9.71 -3.57
N ILE A 80 -21.29 -8.57 -3.13
CA ILE A 80 -22.00 -7.29 -3.19
C ILE A 80 -22.53 -7.13 -4.61
N PRO A 81 -23.84 -6.94 -4.81
CA PRO A 81 -24.41 -6.70 -6.13
C PRO A 81 -23.70 -5.52 -6.78
N THR A 82 -23.11 -5.75 -7.94
CA THR A 82 -22.43 -4.70 -8.72
C THR A 82 -23.34 -4.23 -9.82
N GLN A 83 -23.45 -2.92 -10.01
CA GLN A 83 -24.18 -2.36 -11.13
C GLN A 83 -23.22 -2.24 -12.31
N GLN A 84 -23.53 -2.92 -13.42
CA GLN A 84 -22.85 -2.73 -14.70
C GLN A 84 -23.57 -1.60 -15.44
N VAL A 85 -22.83 -0.55 -15.79
CA VAL A 85 -23.29 0.57 -16.61
C VAL A 85 -22.32 0.69 -17.79
N GLU A 86 -22.69 1.37 -18.88
CA GLU A 86 -21.82 1.51 -20.06
C GLU A 86 -20.40 2.02 -19.74
N ASP A 87 -20.26 2.92 -18.75
CA ASP A 87 -18.98 3.50 -18.32
C ASP A 87 -18.21 2.63 -17.28
N GLY A 88 -18.77 1.50 -16.82
CA GLY A 88 -18.04 0.54 -16.00
C GLY A 88 -18.84 -0.12 -14.88
N THR A 89 -18.10 -0.78 -13.97
CA THR A 89 -18.67 -1.53 -12.86
C THR A 89 -18.62 -0.69 -11.58
N TYR A 90 -19.74 -0.57 -10.88
CA TYR A 90 -19.86 0.22 -9.65
C TYR A 90 -20.34 -0.65 -8.49
N ASP A 91 -19.94 -0.29 -7.27
CA ASP A 91 -20.54 -0.84 -6.06
C ASP A 91 -21.89 -0.18 -5.74
N LEU A 92 -22.66 -0.75 -4.81
CA LEU A 92 -23.95 -0.20 -4.36
C LEU A 92 -23.86 1.20 -3.73
N LYS A 93 -22.65 1.70 -3.44
CA LYS A 93 -22.39 3.05 -2.93
C LYS A 93 -21.97 4.02 -4.05
N GLY A 94 -22.08 3.60 -5.32
CA GLY A 94 -21.72 4.40 -6.49
C GLY A 94 -20.21 4.58 -6.70
N ARG A 95 -19.36 3.77 -6.06
CA ARG A 95 -17.90 3.83 -6.23
C ARG A 95 -17.49 2.96 -7.40
N LYS A 96 -16.71 3.54 -8.33
CA LYS A 96 -16.19 2.81 -9.50
C LYS A 96 -15.23 1.72 -9.05
N ILE A 97 -15.49 0.49 -9.49
CA ILE A 97 -14.63 -0.67 -9.28
C ILE A 97 -13.67 -0.76 -10.46
N PHE A 98 -12.42 -0.35 -10.22
CA PHE A 98 -11.38 -0.39 -11.23
C PHE A 98 -10.94 -1.82 -11.53
N LYS A 99 -10.75 -2.12 -12.82
CA LYS A 99 -10.09 -3.35 -13.28
C LYS A 99 -8.61 -3.33 -12.88
N CYS A 100 -7.97 -4.50 -12.80
CA CYS A 100 -6.58 -4.65 -12.36
C CYS A 100 -5.60 -3.70 -13.11
N GLY A 101 -5.77 -3.53 -14.43
CA GLY A 101 -4.94 -2.61 -15.22
C GLY A 101 -5.18 -1.12 -14.94
N GLU A 102 -6.41 -0.74 -14.58
CA GLU A 102 -6.79 0.64 -14.28
C GLU A 102 -6.34 1.06 -12.88
N GLN A 103 -6.32 0.13 -11.92
CA GLN A 103 -5.90 0.37 -10.54
C GLN A 103 -4.49 0.93 -10.48
N LEU A 104 -3.56 0.41 -11.29
CA LEU A 104 -2.18 0.89 -11.32
C LEU A 104 -2.11 2.33 -11.84
N SER A 105 -2.80 2.64 -12.94
CA SER A 105 -2.83 3.99 -13.52
C SER A 105 -3.38 5.02 -12.54
N VAL A 106 -4.51 4.70 -11.89
CA VAL A 106 -5.13 5.57 -10.87
C VAL A 106 -4.21 5.74 -9.65
N THR A 107 -3.56 4.66 -9.22
CA THR A 107 -2.61 4.71 -8.09
C THR A 107 -1.43 5.61 -8.41
N LEU A 108 -0.86 5.52 -9.61
CA LEU A 108 0.24 6.35 -10.06
C LEU A 108 -0.15 7.83 -10.14
N GLU A 109 -1.35 8.12 -10.66
CA GLU A 109 -1.86 9.48 -10.73
C GLU A 109 -2.02 10.09 -9.33
N LYS A 110 -2.68 9.37 -8.41
CA LYS A 110 -2.82 9.83 -7.02
C LYS A 110 -1.48 10.00 -6.32
N THR A 111 -0.53 9.09 -6.58
CA THR A 111 0.83 9.20 -6.03
C THR A 111 1.52 10.46 -6.54
N ARG A 112 1.41 10.76 -7.84
CA ARG A 112 1.94 12.01 -8.42
C ARG A 112 1.27 13.24 -7.80
N GLN A 113 -0.05 13.24 -7.63
CA GLN A 113 -0.78 14.32 -6.96
C GLN A 113 -0.27 14.53 -5.53
N TYR A 114 -0.08 13.45 -4.77
CA TYR A 114 0.42 13.51 -3.40
C TYR A 114 1.85 14.04 -3.33
N ILE A 115 2.75 13.56 -4.20
CA ILE A 115 4.13 14.07 -4.31
C ILE A 115 4.12 15.56 -4.66
N ASN A 116 3.29 15.98 -5.61
CA ASN A 116 3.20 17.39 -5.99
C ASN A 116 2.65 18.25 -4.86
N GLN A 117 1.65 17.78 -4.12
CA GLN A 117 1.15 18.46 -2.91
C GLN A 117 2.24 18.54 -1.83
N PHE A 118 3.00 17.47 -1.66
CA PHE A 118 4.11 17.42 -0.72
C PHE A 118 5.24 18.40 -1.06
N ILE A 119 5.61 18.49 -2.35
CA ILE A 119 6.60 19.46 -2.85
C ILE A 119 6.08 20.89 -2.65
N LYS A 120 4.83 21.17 -3.05
CA LYS A 120 4.22 22.52 -2.96
C LYS A 120 4.04 23.00 -1.52
N ASN A 121 3.57 22.14 -0.64
CA ASN A 121 3.26 22.52 0.74
C ASN A 121 4.50 22.49 1.64
N GLY A 122 5.57 21.83 1.19
CA GLY A 122 6.75 21.56 2.00
C GLY A 122 6.42 20.66 3.19
N ASN A 123 7.44 19.98 3.69
CA ASN A 123 7.24 19.01 4.76
C ASN A 123 7.26 19.66 6.15
N ARG A 124 6.37 20.64 6.41
CA ARG A 124 6.30 21.32 7.73
C ARG A 124 6.08 20.34 8.90
N ARG A 125 5.54 19.14 8.65
CA ARG A 125 5.34 18.09 9.66
C ARG A 125 6.57 17.19 9.87
N VAL A 126 7.24 16.74 8.82
CA VAL A 126 8.42 15.86 8.98
C VAL A 126 9.67 16.65 9.40
N VAL A 127 9.86 17.88 8.93
CA VAL A 127 10.98 18.72 9.40
C VAL A 127 10.91 18.92 10.92
N LYS A 128 9.71 19.16 11.48
CA LYS A 128 9.50 19.25 12.93
C LYS A 128 9.82 17.96 13.70
N ALA A 129 9.61 16.79 13.10
CA ALA A 129 9.92 15.51 13.74
C ALA A 129 11.43 15.25 13.79
N PHE A 130 12.19 15.74 12.81
CA PHE A 130 13.64 15.61 12.77
C PHE A 130 14.37 16.71 13.55
N THR A 131 13.84 17.94 13.65
CA THR A 131 14.46 19.02 14.44
C THR A 131 14.19 18.95 15.94
N LYS A 132 13.29 18.08 16.42
CA LYS A 132 13.09 17.82 17.86
C LYS A 132 13.96 16.67 18.41
N ALA A 133 14.67 15.98 17.53
CA ALA A 133 15.53 14.84 17.86
C ALA A 133 17.03 15.18 17.76
N ILE A 134 17.37 16.47 17.66
CA ILE A 134 18.71 17.05 17.82
C ILE A 134 18.62 18.02 19.00
#